data_AF-A0A382M3F5-F1
#
_entry.id   AF-A0A382M3F5-F1
#
_cell.length_a   1.000
_cell.length_b   1.000
_cell.length_c   1.000
_cell.angle_alpha   90.00
_cell.angle_beta   90.00
_cell.angle_gamma   90.00
#
_symmetry.space_group_name_H-M   'P 1'
#
loop_
_entity.id
_entity.type
_entity.pdbx_description
1 polymer ?
#
loop_
_entity_poly.entity_id
_entity_poly.type
_entity_poly.pdbx_seq_one_letter_code
_entity_poly.pdbx_strand_id
1 'polypeptide(L)'
;SFYQMAVKYQPENLAYLYHLSRLDEKILHSNLKNKIYEIIEKSNSTKKNIAYGNFLLSRYELKAKKYKNEFDHLLKGHQYYFESEKKKFKKKIEYFLNVLPKRKELINLNRHNKNIKMDNHMIKPIFIIGVPRCGSTLIEKIIASGSQYIPIGEETGIIHTVVQNLINHKQSLNSDIENFQTKIVETYKQKGLVQEKSNYMFTDKSLENFFYIDIIKEIFPQAKVINCRRNALSSIMSTLKNNLTFLAWAHNLEHIFKYYDIYYQMIKNFEKTHSNFIYDLQYEKFVSDPENEAKKLMKFCGLPWDIKCLEFYKRRDLISKTTSNLQIRKAIYKDSINKYLPYKQFLSKYGNKYSWFN
;
A
#
# COMPACT_ATOMS: atom_id res chain seq x y z
N SER A 1 22.99 1.51 -15.81
CA SER A 1 22.05 1.99 -14.76
C SER A 1 22.82 2.36 -13.50
N PHE A 2 22.28 3.24 -12.65
CA PHE A 2 22.91 3.63 -11.37
C PHE A 2 23.34 2.41 -10.52
N TYR A 3 22.49 1.37 -10.47
CA TYR A 3 22.80 0.15 -9.72
C TYR A 3 23.96 -0.66 -10.30
N GLN A 4 24.18 -0.66 -11.63
CA GLN A 4 25.37 -1.30 -12.22
C GLN A 4 26.66 -0.62 -11.76
N MET A 5 26.67 0.72 -11.72
CA MET A 5 27.82 1.46 -11.17
C MET A 5 27.99 1.18 -9.68
N ALA A 6 26.91 1.24 -8.90
CA ALA A 6 26.96 1.00 -7.46
C ALA A 6 27.51 -0.40 -7.11
N VAL A 7 27.12 -1.44 -7.86
CA VAL A 7 27.66 -2.80 -7.70
C VAL A 7 29.15 -2.88 -8.06
N LYS A 8 29.61 -2.11 -9.06
CA LYS A 8 31.05 -2.04 -9.41
C LYS A 8 31.90 -1.45 -8.27
N TYR A 9 31.41 -0.41 -7.59
CA TYR A 9 32.15 0.23 -6.50
C TYR A 9 31.97 -0.47 -5.14
N GLN A 10 30.83 -1.10 -4.88
CA GLN A 10 30.53 -1.80 -3.63
C GLN A 10 30.00 -3.20 -3.91
N PRO A 11 30.84 -4.14 -4.38
CA PRO A 11 30.42 -5.46 -4.84
C PRO A 11 29.88 -6.37 -3.73
N GLU A 12 30.16 -6.05 -2.46
CA GLU A 12 29.65 -6.78 -1.30
C GLU A 12 28.36 -6.19 -0.72
N ASN A 13 27.86 -5.09 -1.30
CA ASN A 13 26.59 -4.49 -0.92
C ASN A 13 25.44 -5.23 -1.61
N LEU A 14 24.87 -6.20 -0.91
CA LEU A 14 23.79 -7.07 -1.39
C LEU A 14 22.50 -6.29 -1.66
N ALA A 15 22.32 -5.09 -1.07
CA ALA A 15 21.18 -4.24 -1.39
C ALA A 15 21.22 -3.75 -2.84
N TYR A 16 22.40 -3.33 -3.32
CA TYR A 16 22.57 -2.89 -4.71
C TYR A 16 22.37 -4.04 -5.69
N LEU A 17 22.92 -5.21 -5.38
CA LEU A 17 22.69 -6.44 -6.16
C LEU A 17 21.21 -6.83 -6.18
N TYR A 18 20.51 -6.74 -5.05
CA TYR A 18 19.07 -6.98 -4.97
C TYR A 18 18.30 -6.05 -5.90
N HIS A 19 18.55 -4.73 -5.84
CA HIS A 19 17.88 -3.78 -6.71
C HIS A 19 18.23 -3.96 -8.19
N LEU A 20 19.48 -4.27 -8.52
CA LEU A 20 19.89 -4.58 -9.89
C LEU A 20 19.19 -5.84 -10.41
N SER A 21 19.08 -6.89 -9.60
CA SER A 21 18.38 -8.13 -9.97
C SER A 21 16.91 -7.92 -10.30
N ARG A 22 16.29 -6.84 -9.79
CA ARG A 22 14.89 -6.49 -10.09
C ARG A 22 14.72 -5.82 -11.46
N LEU A 23 15.79 -5.24 -11.99
CA LEU A 23 15.82 -4.62 -13.30
C LEU A 23 16.28 -5.61 -14.38
N ASP A 24 17.25 -6.45 -14.04
CA ASP A 24 17.80 -7.46 -14.94
C ASP A 24 17.98 -8.79 -14.20
N GLU A 25 17.17 -9.78 -14.56
CA GLU A 25 17.24 -11.12 -13.95
C GLU A 25 18.44 -11.95 -14.41
N LYS A 26 19.13 -11.54 -15.48
CA LYS A 26 20.28 -12.26 -16.04
C LYS A 26 21.50 -12.22 -15.13
N ILE A 27 21.57 -11.26 -14.20
CA ILE A 27 22.68 -11.18 -13.23
C ILE A 27 22.68 -12.35 -12.23
N LEU A 28 21.57 -13.06 -12.08
CA LEU A 28 21.43 -14.14 -11.09
C LEU A 28 22.00 -15.47 -11.63
N HIS A 29 23.32 -15.55 -11.78
CA HIS A 29 24.07 -16.74 -12.19
C HIS A 29 24.67 -17.50 -10.98
N SER A 30 25.04 -18.78 -11.16
CA SER A 30 25.52 -19.67 -10.09
C SER A 30 26.66 -19.08 -9.25
N ASN A 31 27.69 -18.49 -9.89
CA ASN A 31 28.82 -17.90 -9.18
C ASN A 31 28.41 -16.77 -8.21
N LEU A 32 27.37 -15.99 -8.56
CA LEU A 32 26.87 -14.94 -7.69
C LEU A 32 26.13 -15.54 -6.48
N LYS A 33 25.45 -16.70 -6.65
CA LYS A 33 24.80 -17.40 -5.53
C LYS A 33 25.81 -17.77 -4.44
N ASN A 34 26.95 -18.35 -4.80
CA ASN A 34 28.00 -18.72 -3.85
C ASN A 34 28.58 -17.49 -3.15
N LYS A 35 28.89 -16.44 -3.92
CA LYS A 35 29.36 -15.16 -3.37
C LYS A 35 28.37 -14.54 -2.38
N ILE A 36 27.06 -14.68 -2.60
CA ILE A 36 26.05 -14.20 -1.65
C ILE A 36 26.16 -14.95 -0.31
N TYR A 37 26.34 -16.28 -0.31
CA TYR A 37 26.54 -17.03 0.93
C TYR A 37 27.81 -16.58 1.66
N GLU A 38 28.94 -16.46 0.95
CA GLU A 38 30.20 -15.96 1.52
C GLU A 38 30.01 -14.59 2.19
N ILE A 39 29.36 -13.63 1.51
CA ILE A 39 29.13 -12.29 2.06
C ILE A 39 28.22 -12.34 3.30
N ILE A 40 27.19 -13.18 3.31
CA ILE A 40 26.27 -13.31 4.46
C ILE A 40 27.01 -13.88 5.68
N GLU A 41 27.94 -14.80 5.48
CA GLU A 41 28.67 -15.50 6.55
C GLU A 41 29.82 -14.68 7.16
N LYS A 42 30.27 -13.61 6.49
CA LYS A 42 31.28 -12.70 7.05
C LYS A 42 30.82 -12.07 8.36
N SER A 43 31.71 -12.05 9.36
CA SER A 43 31.43 -11.50 10.70
C SER A 43 31.06 -10.01 10.70
N ASN A 44 31.52 -9.24 9.71
CA ASN A 44 31.25 -7.80 9.58
C ASN A 44 30.00 -7.47 8.75
N SER A 45 29.26 -8.47 8.26
CA SER A 45 28.07 -8.23 7.43
C SER A 45 26.93 -7.64 8.27
N THR A 46 26.45 -6.45 7.90
CA THR A 46 25.34 -5.81 8.62
C THR A 46 24.06 -6.63 8.50
N LYS A 47 23.19 -6.58 9.52
CA LYS A 47 21.86 -7.22 9.47
C LYS A 47 21.08 -6.86 8.21
N LYS A 48 21.17 -5.60 7.76
CA LYS A 48 20.51 -5.14 6.53
C LYS A 48 21.09 -5.79 5.28
N ASN A 49 22.41 -5.96 5.21
CA ASN A 49 23.06 -6.67 4.10
C ASN A 49 22.64 -8.15 4.06
N ILE A 50 22.66 -8.81 5.22
CA ILE A 50 22.19 -10.20 5.38
C ILE A 50 20.73 -10.36 4.94
N ALA A 51 19.88 -9.38 5.25
CA ALA A 51 18.48 -9.37 4.81
C ALA A 51 18.37 -9.38 3.28
N TYR A 52 19.09 -8.49 2.59
CA TYR A 52 19.11 -8.44 1.13
C TYR A 52 19.73 -9.68 0.48
N GLY A 53 20.73 -10.28 1.13
CA GLY A 53 21.27 -11.58 0.72
C GLY A 53 20.22 -12.68 0.73
N ASN A 54 19.41 -12.77 1.79
CA ASN A 54 18.31 -13.71 1.85
C ASN A 54 17.20 -13.41 0.81
N PHE A 55 16.90 -12.14 0.54
CA PHE A 55 15.98 -11.78 -0.55
C PHE A 55 16.52 -12.11 -1.95
N LEU A 56 17.84 -12.09 -2.15
CA LEU A 56 18.45 -12.57 -3.39
C LEU A 56 18.37 -14.10 -3.49
N LEU A 57 18.71 -14.82 -2.42
CA LEU A 57 18.65 -16.28 -2.36
C LEU A 57 17.23 -16.80 -2.61
N SER A 58 16.20 -16.13 -2.06
CA SER A 58 14.81 -16.52 -2.32
C SER A 58 14.47 -16.48 -3.82
N ARG A 59 15.04 -15.55 -4.60
CA ARG A 59 14.85 -15.51 -6.05
C ARG A 59 15.50 -16.68 -6.78
N TYR A 60 16.66 -17.16 -6.32
CA TYR A 60 17.25 -18.38 -6.87
C TYR A 60 16.36 -19.60 -6.60
N GLU A 61 15.84 -19.73 -5.39
CA GLU A 61 14.94 -20.83 -5.04
C GLU A 61 13.61 -20.76 -5.81
N LEU A 62 13.07 -19.57 -6.05
CA LEU A 62 11.92 -19.37 -6.93
C LEU A 62 12.18 -19.82 -8.37
N LYS A 63 13.34 -19.45 -8.95
CA LYS A 63 13.74 -19.90 -10.30
C LYS A 63 13.82 -21.43 -10.38
N ALA A 64 14.24 -22.08 -9.29
CA ALA A 64 14.27 -23.53 -9.17
C ALA A 64 12.92 -24.16 -8.74
N LYS A 65 11.84 -23.37 -8.60
CA LYS A 65 10.51 -23.80 -8.11
C LYS A 65 10.53 -24.45 -6.71
N LYS A 66 11.53 -24.14 -5.89
CA LYS A 66 11.67 -24.62 -4.50
C LYS A 66 10.93 -23.69 -3.54
N TYR A 67 9.59 -23.75 -3.56
CA TYR A 67 8.71 -22.81 -2.86
C TYR A 67 8.94 -22.73 -1.35
N LYS A 68 9.22 -23.86 -0.69
CA LYS A 68 9.51 -23.90 0.75
C LYS A 68 10.82 -23.16 1.08
N ASN A 69 11.89 -23.43 0.33
CA ASN A 69 13.18 -22.77 0.51
C ASN A 69 13.09 -21.27 0.23
N GLU A 70 12.38 -20.87 -0.83
CA GLU A 70 12.10 -19.45 -1.10
C GLU A 70 11.40 -18.80 0.09
N PHE A 71 10.34 -19.42 0.60
CA PHE A 71 9.58 -18.91 1.72
C PHE A 71 10.46 -18.74 2.97
N ASP A 72 11.31 -19.73 3.28
CA ASP A 72 12.21 -19.66 4.42
C ASP A 72 13.26 -18.56 4.27
N HIS A 73 13.81 -18.36 3.07
CA HIS A 73 14.69 -17.21 2.79
C HIS A 73 13.97 -15.87 2.89
N LEU A 74 12.71 -15.76 2.42
CA LEU A 74 11.91 -14.55 2.60
C LEU A 74 11.74 -14.24 4.10
N LEU A 75 11.37 -15.23 4.91
CA LEU A 75 11.20 -15.03 6.36
C LEU A 75 12.49 -14.61 7.05
N LYS A 76 13.62 -15.27 6.75
CA LYS A 76 14.94 -14.87 7.25
C LYS A 76 15.27 -13.44 6.84
N GLY A 77 15.05 -13.08 5.56
CA GLY A 77 15.27 -11.73 5.06
C GLY A 77 14.46 -10.68 5.83
N HIS A 78 13.16 -10.93 6.02
CA HIS A 78 12.30 -10.03 6.79
C HIS A 78 12.72 -9.91 8.26
N GLN A 79 13.12 -11.01 8.91
CA GLN A 79 13.60 -11.00 10.28
C GLN A 79 14.86 -10.14 10.43
N TYR A 80 15.88 -10.35 9.58
CA TYR A 80 17.09 -9.54 9.63
C TYR A 80 16.83 -8.06 9.29
N TYR A 81 15.92 -7.79 8.34
CA TYR A 81 15.54 -6.43 8.01
C TYR A 81 14.86 -5.75 9.21
N PHE A 82 13.89 -6.41 9.84
CA PHE A 82 13.24 -5.93 11.06
C PHE A 82 14.25 -5.63 12.16
N GLU A 83 15.19 -6.54 12.41
CA GLU A 83 16.21 -6.39 13.43
C GLU A 83 17.18 -5.23 13.14
N SER A 84 17.37 -4.86 11.87
CA SER A 84 18.16 -3.68 11.48
C SER A 84 17.47 -2.35 11.79
N GLU A 85 16.13 -2.34 11.91
CA GLU A 85 15.30 -1.15 12.14
C GLU A 85 14.50 -1.22 13.47
N LYS A 86 14.86 -2.17 14.35
CA LYS A 86 14.05 -2.63 15.50
C LYS A 86 13.50 -1.50 16.37
N LYS A 87 14.35 -0.54 16.74
CA LYS A 87 13.98 0.60 17.61
C LYS A 87 12.84 1.43 17.01
N LYS A 88 12.92 1.71 15.70
CA LYS A 88 11.91 2.46 14.95
C LYS A 88 10.65 1.63 14.71
N PHE A 89 10.82 0.35 14.36
CA PHE A 89 9.71 -0.51 13.95
C PHE A 89 8.81 -0.92 15.11
N LYS A 90 9.36 -1.16 16.31
CA LYS A 90 8.55 -1.48 17.50
C LYS A 90 7.48 -0.41 17.77
N LYS A 91 7.86 0.87 17.77
CA LYS A 91 6.92 1.99 17.99
C LYS A 91 5.83 2.06 16.91
N LYS A 92 6.21 1.84 15.64
CA LYS A 92 5.26 1.85 14.52
C LYS A 92 4.27 0.68 14.60
N ILE A 93 4.73 -0.52 14.97
CA ILE A 93 3.87 -1.68 15.13
C ILE A 93 2.84 -1.44 16.23
N GLU A 94 3.28 -0.94 17.39
CA GLU A 94 2.40 -0.60 18.49
C GLU A 94 1.32 0.39 18.03
N TYR A 95 1.75 1.45 17.34
CA TYR A 95 0.83 2.46 16.83
C TYR A 95 -0.22 1.90 15.86
N PHE A 96 0.20 1.15 14.83
CA PHE A 96 -0.71 0.63 13.81
C PHE A 96 -1.59 -0.53 14.28
N LEU A 97 -1.10 -1.40 15.17
CA LEU A 97 -1.81 -2.62 15.54
C LEU A 97 -2.60 -2.51 16.85
N ASN A 98 -2.31 -1.52 17.70
CA ASN A 98 -2.95 -1.40 19.03
C ASN A 98 -3.56 -0.01 19.27
N VAL A 99 -2.89 1.07 18.83
CA VAL A 99 -3.37 2.46 19.08
C VAL A 99 -4.41 2.90 18.05
N LEU A 100 -4.08 2.87 16.75
CA LEU A 100 -4.97 3.33 15.68
C LEU A 100 -6.34 2.62 15.60
N PRO A 101 -6.44 1.30 15.78
CA PRO A 101 -7.74 0.63 15.81
C PRO A 101 -8.68 1.20 16.87
N LYS A 102 -8.11 1.69 17.99
CA LYS A 102 -8.84 2.28 19.13
C LYS A 102 -8.92 3.80 19.09
N ARG A 103 -8.54 4.46 17.98
CA ARG A 103 -8.46 5.94 17.92
C ARG A 103 -9.76 6.65 18.35
N LYS A 104 -10.94 6.03 18.16
CA LYS A 104 -12.23 6.63 18.53
C LYS A 104 -12.39 6.81 20.04
N GLU A 105 -11.70 6.00 20.83
CA GLU A 105 -11.61 6.15 22.29
C GLU A 105 -10.67 7.33 22.67
N LEU A 106 -9.76 7.68 21.76
CA LEU A 106 -8.74 8.71 21.97
C LEU A 106 -9.13 10.08 21.39
N ILE A 107 -9.99 10.10 20.37
CA ILE A 107 -10.43 11.28 19.62
C ILE A 107 -11.96 11.28 19.58
N ASN A 108 -12.57 12.25 20.26
CA ASN A 108 -14.03 12.42 20.24
C ASN A 108 -14.43 13.48 19.21
N LEU A 109 -14.86 13.04 18.03
CA LEU A 109 -15.34 13.91 16.95
C LEU A 109 -16.81 14.35 17.14
N ASN A 110 -17.58 13.65 17.98
CA ASN A 110 -19.02 13.87 18.13
C ASN A 110 -19.41 15.20 18.83
N ARG A 111 -18.45 15.99 19.30
CA ARG A 111 -18.73 17.21 20.08
C ARG A 111 -19.01 18.46 19.25
N HIS A 112 -18.77 18.46 17.95
CA HIS A 112 -18.90 19.67 17.14
C HIS A 112 -19.67 19.43 15.83
N ASN A 113 -21.00 19.35 15.94
CA ASN A 113 -21.93 19.56 14.83
C ASN A 113 -21.97 21.05 14.44
N LYS A 114 -20.85 21.61 13.97
CA LYS A 114 -20.86 22.85 13.19
C LYS A 114 -20.37 22.51 11.81
N ASN A 115 -21.28 22.55 10.84
CA ASN A 115 -20.94 22.57 9.43
C ASN A 115 -20.09 23.82 9.19
N ILE A 116 -18.77 23.70 9.29
CA ILE A 116 -17.87 24.75 8.84
C ILE A 116 -18.08 24.82 7.34
N LYS A 117 -18.66 25.91 6.87
CA LYS A 117 -18.66 26.26 5.45
C LYS A 117 -17.21 26.54 5.05
N MET A 118 -16.46 25.49 4.70
CA MET A 118 -15.30 25.67 3.85
C MET A 118 -15.79 26.27 2.52
N ASP A 119 -14.99 27.13 1.88
CA ASP A 119 -15.26 27.84 0.61
C ASP A 119 -16.40 27.24 -0.24
N ASN A 120 -17.23 28.08 -0.88
CA ASN A 120 -18.41 27.73 -1.70
C ASN A 120 -18.24 26.58 -2.74
N HIS A 121 -17.05 26.02 -2.90
CA HIS A 121 -16.72 24.88 -3.73
C HIS A 121 -16.60 23.58 -2.92
N MET A 122 -17.45 22.59 -3.24
CA MET A 122 -17.38 21.27 -2.62
C MET A 122 -16.18 20.48 -3.13
N ILE A 123 -15.22 20.17 -2.26
CA ILE A 123 -14.04 19.33 -2.55
C ILE A 123 -14.48 17.86 -2.64
N LYS A 124 -14.03 17.14 -3.68
CA LYS A 124 -14.53 15.80 -4.05
C LYS A 124 -13.40 14.78 -4.19
N PRO A 125 -12.66 14.48 -3.11
CA PRO A 125 -11.53 13.55 -3.19
C PRO A 125 -12.00 12.12 -3.49
N ILE A 126 -11.18 11.39 -4.25
CA ILE A 126 -11.31 9.95 -4.49
C ILE A 126 -10.24 9.24 -3.66
N PHE A 127 -10.65 8.66 -2.54
CA PHE A 127 -9.78 7.87 -1.69
C PHE A 127 -9.70 6.43 -2.20
N ILE A 128 -8.48 5.91 -2.34
CA ILE A 128 -8.22 4.53 -2.73
C ILE A 128 -7.54 3.83 -1.56
N ILE A 129 -8.31 3.00 -0.86
CA ILE A 129 -7.91 2.33 0.37
C ILE A 129 -7.72 0.82 0.15
N GLY A 130 -7.14 0.15 1.14
CA GLY A 130 -7.00 -1.30 1.12
C GLY A 130 -5.74 -1.76 1.87
N VAL A 131 -5.34 -3.00 1.60
CA VAL A 131 -4.05 -3.54 2.06
C VAL A 131 -2.98 -3.37 0.98
N PRO A 132 -1.68 -3.31 1.33
CA PRO A 132 -0.61 -3.30 0.34
C PRO A 132 -0.75 -4.44 -0.67
N ARG A 133 -0.38 -4.15 -1.93
CA ARG A 133 -0.35 -5.12 -3.04
C ARG A 133 -1.73 -5.61 -3.53
N CYS A 134 -2.78 -4.86 -3.24
CA CYS A 134 -4.16 -5.12 -3.71
C CYS A 134 -4.49 -4.58 -5.12
N GLY A 135 -3.53 -4.00 -5.85
CA GLY A 135 -3.77 -3.41 -7.17
C GLY A 135 -4.20 -1.94 -7.16
N SER A 136 -4.19 -1.28 -6.00
CA SER A 136 -4.57 0.13 -5.86
C SER A 136 -3.81 1.10 -6.78
N THR A 137 -2.51 0.90 -7.03
CA THR A 137 -1.76 1.74 -7.98
C THR A 137 -2.32 1.63 -9.41
N LEU A 138 -2.72 0.43 -9.85
CA LEU A 138 -3.35 0.24 -11.15
C LEU A 138 -4.65 1.06 -11.23
N ILE A 139 -5.51 0.91 -10.22
CA ILE A 139 -6.80 1.60 -10.14
C ILE A 139 -6.64 3.12 -10.16
N GLU A 140 -5.69 3.66 -9.40
CA GLU A 140 -5.38 5.09 -9.39
C GLU A 140 -4.99 5.60 -10.79
N LYS A 141 -4.13 4.86 -11.51
CA LYS A 141 -3.72 5.26 -12.86
C LYS A 141 -4.85 5.14 -13.87
N ILE A 142 -5.75 4.16 -13.73
CA ILE A 142 -6.94 4.03 -14.59
C ILE A 142 -7.87 5.24 -14.40
N ILE A 143 -8.17 5.61 -13.16
CA ILE A 143 -9.02 6.77 -12.84
C ILE A 143 -8.42 8.05 -13.43
N ALA A 144 -7.11 8.24 -13.27
CA ALA A 144 -6.42 9.43 -13.72
C ALA A 144 -6.07 9.43 -15.22
N SER A 145 -6.53 8.44 -16.00
CA SER A 145 -6.28 8.36 -17.45
C SER A 145 -7.54 8.57 -18.30
N GLY A 146 -8.67 8.91 -17.67
CA GLY A 146 -9.89 9.29 -18.38
C GLY A 146 -9.77 10.64 -19.09
N SER A 147 -10.88 11.08 -19.71
CA SER A 147 -10.94 12.36 -20.42
C SER A 147 -10.88 13.58 -19.50
N GLN A 148 -11.41 13.47 -18.27
CA GLN A 148 -11.28 14.51 -17.24
C GLN A 148 -9.91 14.41 -16.57
N TYR A 149 -9.21 15.54 -16.48
CA TYR A 149 -7.94 15.63 -15.74
C TYR A 149 -8.18 15.49 -14.23
N ILE A 150 -7.44 14.58 -13.58
CA ILE A 150 -7.50 14.32 -12.14
C ILE A 150 -6.07 14.33 -11.56
N PRO A 151 -5.74 15.27 -10.65
CA PRO A 151 -4.49 15.25 -9.89
C PRO A 151 -4.30 13.95 -9.11
N ILE A 152 -3.08 13.40 -9.17
CA ILE A 152 -2.72 12.14 -8.52
C ILE A 152 -1.94 12.39 -7.23
N GLY A 153 -2.50 12.03 -6.08
CA GLY A 153 -1.84 12.16 -4.79
C GLY A 153 -0.87 11.03 -4.43
N GLU A 154 -1.05 9.83 -4.99
CA GLU A 154 -0.37 8.59 -4.55
C GLU A 154 -0.49 8.33 -3.04
N GLU A 155 0.61 8.34 -2.28
CA GLU A 155 0.64 8.10 -0.82
C GLU A 155 0.87 9.43 -0.11
N THR A 156 -0.20 10.21 0.11
CA THR A 156 -0.07 11.54 0.70
C THR A 156 0.23 11.47 2.20
N GLY A 157 -0.33 10.47 2.90
CA GLY A 157 -0.25 10.32 4.35
C GLY A 157 -0.82 11.50 5.15
N ILE A 158 -1.60 12.39 4.54
CA ILE A 158 -2.04 13.66 5.16
C ILE A 158 -2.89 13.39 6.39
N ILE A 159 -3.97 12.62 6.24
CA ILE A 159 -4.91 12.34 7.33
C ILE A 159 -4.19 11.59 8.46
N HIS A 160 -3.37 10.59 8.10
CA HIS A 160 -2.53 9.87 9.05
C HIS A 160 -1.64 10.81 9.87
N THR A 161 -0.93 11.74 9.23
CA THR A 161 -0.02 12.67 9.89
C THR A 161 -0.76 13.59 10.86
N VAL A 162 -1.91 14.12 10.45
CA VAL A 162 -2.73 14.99 11.30
C VAL A 162 -3.25 14.22 12.51
N VAL A 163 -3.84 13.04 12.30
CA VAL A 163 -4.36 12.19 13.38
C VAL A 163 -3.25 11.72 14.33
N GLN A 164 -2.08 11.38 13.80
CA GLN A 164 -0.94 10.98 14.62
C GLN A 164 -0.46 12.10 15.54
N ASN A 165 -0.41 13.34 15.04
CA ASN A 165 -0.05 14.49 15.86
C ASN A 165 -1.07 14.73 16.98
N LEU A 166 -2.37 14.64 16.69
CA LEU A 166 -3.42 14.76 17.70
C LEU A 166 -3.27 13.71 18.82
N ILE A 167 -3.02 12.45 18.45
CA ILE A 167 -2.82 11.36 19.42
C ILE A 167 -1.56 11.61 20.27
N ASN A 168 -0.45 12.02 19.65
CA ASN A 168 0.83 12.18 20.35
C ASN A 168 0.82 13.36 21.34
N HIS A 169 0.11 14.45 21.03
CA HIS A 169 0.13 15.65 21.86
C HIS A 169 -0.84 15.61 23.04
N LYS A 170 -1.64 14.53 23.23
CA LYS A 170 -2.70 14.43 24.27
C LYS A 170 -3.56 15.72 24.36
N GLN A 171 -3.69 16.46 23.27
CA GLN A 171 -4.28 17.80 23.30
C GLN A 171 -5.75 17.67 23.67
N SER A 172 -6.18 18.42 24.69
CA SER A 172 -7.57 18.53 25.07
C SER A 172 -8.33 19.06 23.86
N LEU A 173 -9.20 18.21 23.32
CA LEU A 173 -9.99 18.40 22.09
C LEU A 173 -11.00 19.56 22.12
N ASN A 174 -10.89 20.49 23.06
CA ASN A 174 -11.89 21.54 23.26
C ASN A 174 -11.68 22.77 22.36
N SER A 175 -10.55 22.92 21.65
CA SER A 175 -10.27 24.08 20.77
C SER A 175 -9.97 23.77 19.29
N ASP A 176 -9.82 22.51 18.86
CA ASP A 176 -9.03 22.20 17.64
C ASP A 176 -9.69 21.31 16.58
N ILE A 177 -11.00 21.04 16.65
CA ILE A 177 -11.70 20.30 15.58
C ILE A 177 -11.73 21.10 14.27
N GLU A 178 -12.09 22.39 14.35
CA GLU A 178 -12.06 23.30 13.19
C GLU A 178 -10.64 23.44 12.61
N ASN A 179 -9.62 23.35 13.48
CA ASN A 179 -8.21 23.42 13.13
C ASN A 179 -7.75 22.19 12.33
N PHE A 180 -8.19 20.96 12.66
CA PHE A 180 -7.72 19.79 11.92
C PHE A 180 -8.35 19.65 10.52
N GLN A 181 -9.65 19.95 10.36
CA GLN A 181 -10.32 19.88 9.05
C GLN A 181 -9.66 20.88 8.09
N THR A 182 -9.49 22.11 8.57
CA THR A 182 -8.77 23.19 7.87
C THR A 182 -7.36 22.76 7.50
N LYS A 183 -6.60 22.22 8.45
CA LYS A 183 -5.23 21.74 8.23
C LYS A 183 -5.15 20.63 7.17
N ILE A 184 -6.08 19.68 7.16
CA ILE A 184 -6.12 18.61 6.15
C ILE A 184 -6.35 19.22 4.76
N VAL A 185 -7.36 20.08 4.61
CA VAL A 185 -7.70 20.71 3.33
C VAL A 185 -6.59 21.64 2.85
N GLU A 186 -6.03 22.47 3.71
CA GLU A 186 -4.89 23.33 3.39
C GLU A 186 -3.68 22.50 2.95
N THR A 187 -3.40 21.37 3.60
CA THR A 187 -2.29 20.49 3.19
C THR A 187 -2.54 19.89 1.79
N TYR A 188 -3.79 19.55 1.44
CA TYR A 188 -4.13 19.13 0.07
C TYR A 188 -4.01 20.30 -0.93
N LYS A 189 -4.42 21.52 -0.57
CA LYS A 189 -4.25 22.74 -1.37
C LYS A 189 -2.75 23.03 -1.61
N GLN A 190 -1.91 22.95 -0.58
CA GLN A 190 -0.45 23.16 -0.65
C GLN A 190 0.27 22.11 -1.52
N LYS A 191 -0.22 20.86 -1.53
CA LYS A 191 0.26 19.83 -2.48
C LYS A 191 -0.21 20.07 -3.92
N GLY A 192 -1.04 21.09 -4.15
CA GLY A 192 -1.63 21.39 -5.44
C GLY A 192 -2.62 20.33 -5.90
N LEU A 193 -3.28 19.58 -5.01
CA LEU A 193 -4.26 18.57 -5.41
C LEU A 193 -5.66 19.15 -5.59
N VAL A 194 -5.99 20.20 -4.84
CA VAL A 194 -7.29 20.89 -4.92
C VAL A 194 -7.24 21.92 -6.04
N GLN A 195 -7.80 21.60 -7.20
CA GLN A 195 -7.74 22.43 -8.40
C GLN A 195 -9.13 22.60 -9.06
N GLU A 196 -9.46 23.81 -9.50
CA GLU A 196 -10.72 24.09 -10.20
C GLU A 196 -10.81 23.34 -11.54
N LYS A 197 -9.70 23.23 -12.28
CA LYS A 197 -9.64 22.51 -13.57
C LYS A 197 -9.98 21.01 -13.49
N SER A 198 -9.95 20.42 -12.28
CA SER A 198 -10.39 19.05 -12.02
C SER A 198 -11.74 18.99 -11.32
N ASN A 199 -12.50 20.09 -11.26
CA ASN A 199 -13.72 20.24 -10.46
C ASN A 199 -13.49 19.86 -8.99
N TYR A 200 -12.33 20.24 -8.45
CA TYR A 200 -11.88 19.94 -7.08
C TYR A 200 -11.83 18.43 -6.75
N MET A 201 -11.77 17.57 -7.77
CA MET A 201 -11.52 16.14 -7.65
C MET A 201 -10.01 15.86 -7.72
N PHE A 202 -9.54 14.90 -6.94
CA PHE A 202 -8.17 14.38 -6.95
C PHE A 202 -8.13 13.00 -6.31
N THR A 203 -7.09 12.21 -6.56
CA THR A 203 -6.91 10.91 -5.88
C THR A 203 -6.03 11.02 -4.64
N ASP A 204 -6.35 10.25 -3.61
CA ASP A 204 -5.45 9.92 -2.51
C ASP A 204 -5.45 8.41 -2.29
N LYS A 205 -4.33 7.76 -2.59
CA LYS A 205 -4.13 6.31 -2.48
C LYS A 205 -3.27 5.95 -1.27
N SER A 206 -3.41 6.66 -0.15
CA SER A 206 -2.84 6.23 1.12
C SER A 206 -3.68 5.08 1.67
N LEU A 207 -3.16 3.86 1.54
CA LEU A 207 -3.93 2.63 1.76
C LEU A 207 -4.50 2.53 3.17
N GLU A 208 -3.74 3.01 4.16
CA GLU A 208 -4.10 3.10 5.56
C GLU A 208 -5.25 4.07 5.86
N ASN A 209 -5.75 4.82 4.88
CA ASN A 209 -6.94 5.66 5.06
C ASN A 209 -8.20 4.85 5.41
N PHE A 210 -8.18 3.51 5.31
CA PHE A 210 -9.22 2.68 5.92
C PHE A 210 -9.34 2.88 7.44
N PHE A 211 -8.27 3.35 8.11
CA PHE A 211 -8.34 3.73 9.51
C PHE A 211 -9.18 4.98 9.74
N TYR A 212 -9.44 5.80 8.73
CA TYR A 212 -9.96 7.16 8.88
C TYR A 212 -11.22 7.43 8.04
N ILE A 213 -11.95 6.38 7.62
CA ILE A 213 -13.11 6.53 6.71
C ILE A 213 -14.21 7.41 7.32
N ASP A 214 -14.40 7.32 8.64
CA ASP A 214 -15.31 8.18 9.40
C ASP A 214 -14.90 9.65 9.34
N ILE A 215 -13.61 9.94 9.56
CA ILE A 215 -13.05 11.30 9.44
C ILE A 215 -13.18 11.80 7.99
N ILE A 216 -12.88 10.94 7.00
CA ILE A 216 -13.02 11.27 5.59
C ILE A 216 -14.46 11.68 5.25
N LYS A 217 -15.44 10.90 5.71
CA LYS A 217 -16.87 11.17 5.47
C LYS A 217 -17.30 12.50 6.09
N GLU A 218 -16.79 12.82 7.28
CA GLU A 218 -17.10 14.05 8.00
C GLU A 218 -16.50 15.29 7.30
N ILE A 219 -15.22 15.24 6.92
CA ILE A 219 -14.52 16.37 6.27
C ILE A 219 -14.99 16.55 4.82
N PHE A 220 -15.19 15.45 4.11
CA PHE A 220 -15.48 15.45 2.68
C PHE A 220 -16.78 14.68 2.41
N PRO A 221 -17.96 15.31 2.58
CA PRO A 221 -19.25 14.65 2.37
C PRO A 221 -19.45 14.08 0.96
N GLN A 222 -18.75 14.64 -0.04
CA GLN A 222 -18.77 14.16 -1.43
C GLN A 222 -17.59 13.24 -1.78
N ALA A 223 -16.79 12.81 -0.80
CA ALA A 223 -15.73 11.87 -1.04
C ALA A 223 -16.25 10.56 -1.65
N LYS A 224 -15.45 10.00 -2.55
CA LYS A 224 -15.62 8.64 -3.06
C LYS A 224 -14.55 7.77 -2.43
N VAL A 225 -14.94 6.65 -1.82
CA VAL A 225 -13.99 5.70 -1.21
C VAL A 225 -14.03 4.40 -2.00
N ILE A 226 -12.91 4.04 -2.61
CA ILE A 226 -12.72 2.78 -3.31
C ILE A 226 -11.90 1.87 -2.43
N ASN A 227 -12.47 0.76 -2.02
CA ASN A 227 -11.76 -0.27 -1.29
C ASN A 227 -11.22 -1.32 -2.26
N CYS A 228 -9.92 -1.26 -2.53
CA CYS A 228 -9.26 -2.22 -3.41
C CYS A 228 -8.97 -3.51 -2.64
N ARG A 229 -9.68 -4.58 -3.00
CA ARG A 229 -9.55 -5.92 -2.45
C ARG A 229 -8.90 -6.84 -3.46
N ARG A 230 -8.07 -7.74 -2.95
CA ARG A 230 -7.41 -8.80 -3.70
C ARG A 230 -7.38 -10.03 -2.81
N ASN A 231 -7.33 -11.22 -3.40
CA ASN A 231 -7.08 -12.46 -2.68
C ASN A 231 -5.96 -12.29 -1.64
N ALA A 232 -6.26 -12.58 -0.36
CA ALA A 232 -5.38 -12.27 0.76
C ALA A 232 -4.03 -13.00 0.65
N LEU A 233 -4.05 -14.28 0.26
CA LEU A 233 -2.85 -15.08 0.00
C LEU A 233 -1.93 -14.39 -1.03
N SER A 234 -2.51 -13.89 -2.12
CA SER A 234 -1.76 -13.16 -3.15
C SER A 234 -1.15 -11.85 -2.65
N SER A 235 -1.90 -11.07 -1.87
CA SER A 235 -1.42 -9.79 -1.31
C SER A 235 -0.34 -9.99 -0.24
N ILE A 236 -0.50 -10.98 0.65
CA ILE A 236 0.48 -11.33 1.67
C ILE A 236 1.78 -11.81 1.03
N MET A 237 1.71 -12.76 0.09
CA MET A 237 2.90 -13.24 -0.60
C MET A 237 3.56 -12.16 -1.46
N SER A 238 2.78 -11.30 -2.13
CA SER A 238 3.36 -10.15 -2.83
C SER A 238 4.02 -9.17 -1.87
N THR A 239 3.51 -9.00 -0.66
CA THR A 239 4.10 -8.13 0.38
C THR A 239 5.45 -8.66 0.81
N LEU A 240 5.55 -9.96 1.09
CA LEU A 240 6.81 -10.61 1.45
C LEU A 240 7.84 -10.51 0.32
N LYS A 241 7.45 -10.82 -0.92
CA LYS A 241 8.38 -10.82 -2.06
C LYS A 241 8.91 -9.44 -2.45
N ASN A 242 8.27 -8.35 -2.05
CA ASN A 242 8.67 -6.99 -2.47
C ASN A 242 9.43 -6.19 -1.41
N ASN A 243 9.59 -6.72 -0.19
CA ASN A 243 10.22 -6.04 0.95
C ASN A 243 9.75 -4.58 1.12
N LEU A 244 8.58 -4.37 1.73
CA LEU A 244 8.00 -3.04 1.96
C LEU A 244 8.71 -2.30 3.09
N THR A 245 9.87 -1.72 2.77
CA THR A 245 10.87 -1.15 3.71
C THR A 245 10.35 -0.13 4.74
N PHE A 246 9.22 0.51 4.49
CA PHE A 246 8.64 1.53 5.38
C PHE A 246 7.51 1.01 6.29
N LEU A 247 6.98 -0.19 6.01
CA LEU A 247 5.85 -0.78 6.71
C LEU A 247 6.35 -1.75 7.78
N ALA A 248 6.53 -1.26 9.00
CA ALA A 248 7.12 -2.03 10.11
C ALA A 248 6.42 -3.39 10.39
N TRP A 249 5.08 -3.42 10.30
CA TRP A 249 4.29 -4.64 10.52
C TRP A 249 4.45 -5.68 9.39
N ALA A 250 4.93 -5.29 8.20
CA ALA A 250 5.05 -6.16 7.03
C ALA A 250 6.27 -7.10 7.07
N HIS A 251 7.03 -7.11 8.18
CA HIS A 251 8.21 -7.96 8.37
C HIS A 251 7.99 -9.11 9.36
N ASN A 252 6.74 -9.36 9.76
CA ASN A 252 6.38 -10.49 10.61
C ASN A 252 4.99 -10.98 10.22
N LEU A 253 4.83 -12.30 10.02
CA LEU A 253 3.57 -12.87 9.56
C LEU A 253 2.42 -12.67 10.55
N GLU A 254 2.63 -12.85 11.85
CA GLU A 254 1.59 -12.57 12.87
C GLU A 254 1.11 -11.11 12.79
N HIS A 255 2.04 -10.18 12.59
CA HIS A 255 1.69 -8.76 12.44
C HIS A 255 0.96 -8.48 11.12
N ILE A 256 1.35 -9.11 10.01
CA ILE A 256 0.63 -9.00 8.73
C ILE A 256 -0.80 -9.48 8.88
N PHE A 257 -1.00 -10.67 9.45
CA PHE A 257 -2.33 -11.24 9.65
C PHE A 257 -3.18 -10.38 10.59
N LYS A 258 -2.62 -9.90 11.71
CA LYS A 258 -3.31 -8.97 12.61
C LYS A 258 -3.70 -7.67 11.90
N TYR A 259 -2.85 -7.11 11.06
CA TYR A 259 -3.17 -5.90 10.29
C TYR A 259 -4.32 -6.13 9.30
N TYR A 260 -4.32 -7.28 8.60
CA TYR A 260 -5.40 -7.65 7.68
C TYR A 260 -6.72 -7.84 8.42
N ASP A 261 -6.69 -8.47 9.59
CA ASP A 261 -7.87 -8.67 10.42
C ASP A 261 -8.47 -7.34 10.90
N ILE A 262 -7.63 -6.41 11.38
CA ILE A 262 -8.03 -5.04 11.70
C ILE A 262 -8.70 -4.39 10.49
N TYR A 263 -8.07 -4.46 9.32
CA TYR A 263 -8.62 -3.92 8.07
C TYR A 263 -10.02 -4.50 7.77
N TYR A 264 -10.17 -5.84 7.75
CA TYR A 264 -11.45 -6.47 7.45
C TYR A 264 -12.54 -6.10 8.46
N GLN A 265 -12.22 -6.08 9.76
CA GLN A 265 -13.16 -5.69 10.80
C GLN A 265 -13.58 -4.24 10.68
N MET A 266 -12.64 -3.33 10.38
CA MET A 266 -12.93 -1.91 10.22
C MET A 266 -13.82 -1.62 9.01
N ILE A 267 -13.53 -2.21 7.85
CA ILE A 267 -14.39 -2.08 6.66
C ILE A 267 -15.79 -2.63 6.97
N LYS A 268 -15.86 -3.87 7.47
CA LYS A 268 -17.15 -4.52 7.81
C LYS A 268 -17.97 -3.71 8.80
N ASN A 269 -17.33 -3.15 9.84
CA ASN A 269 -18.04 -2.37 10.85
C ASN A 269 -18.50 -1.01 10.32
N PHE A 270 -17.74 -0.38 9.42
CA PHE A 270 -18.14 0.87 8.78
C PHE A 270 -19.33 0.68 7.84
N GLU A 271 -19.31 -0.38 7.02
CA GLU A 271 -20.39 -0.68 6.07
C GLU A 271 -21.73 -0.97 6.73
N LYS A 272 -21.74 -1.53 7.96
CA LYS A 272 -22.97 -1.77 8.73
C LYS A 272 -23.81 -0.51 8.96
N THR A 273 -23.16 0.65 9.13
CA THR A 273 -23.84 1.93 9.41
C THR A 273 -23.86 2.89 8.23
N HIS A 274 -23.04 2.63 7.19
CA HIS A 274 -22.87 3.51 6.04
C HIS A 274 -22.86 2.73 4.73
N SER A 275 -23.97 2.03 4.46
CA SER A 275 -24.16 1.35 3.17
C SER A 275 -23.92 2.30 1.99
N ASN A 276 -23.33 1.79 0.91
CA ASN A 276 -23.05 2.50 -0.34
C ASN A 276 -22.00 3.64 -0.28
N PHE A 277 -21.34 3.88 0.86
CA PHE A 277 -20.26 4.88 0.93
C PHE A 277 -18.94 4.36 0.34
N ILE A 278 -18.67 3.05 0.50
CA ILE A 278 -17.48 2.39 0.01
C ILE A 278 -17.84 1.59 -1.26
N TYR A 279 -17.03 1.75 -2.31
CA TYR A 279 -17.07 0.89 -3.49
C TYR A 279 -16.03 -0.22 -3.36
N ASP A 280 -16.50 -1.44 -3.17
CA ASP A 280 -15.66 -2.64 -3.05
C ASP A 280 -15.20 -3.11 -4.45
N LEU A 281 -13.94 -2.84 -4.77
CA LEU A 281 -13.32 -3.25 -6.04
C LEU A 281 -12.54 -4.56 -5.82
N GLN A 282 -12.95 -5.62 -6.50
CA GLN A 282 -12.23 -6.91 -6.49
C GLN A 282 -11.22 -6.97 -7.64
N TYR A 283 -9.93 -7.00 -7.30
CA TYR A 283 -8.83 -6.99 -8.27
C TYR A 283 -8.94 -8.12 -9.30
N GLU A 284 -9.25 -9.35 -8.86
CA GLU A 284 -9.37 -10.52 -9.73
C GLU A 284 -10.51 -10.37 -10.75
N LYS A 285 -11.62 -9.75 -10.34
CA LYS A 285 -12.74 -9.42 -11.23
C LYS A 285 -12.33 -8.32 -12.21
N PHE A 286 -11.65 -7.29 -11.72
CA PHE A 286 -11.19 -6.19 -12.54
C PHE A 286 -10.23 -6.65 -13.65
N VAL A 287 -9.23 -7.49 -13.33
CA VAL A 287 -8.27 -7.94 -14.36
C VAL A 287 -8.82 -9.01 -15.30
N SER A 288 -9.97 -9.62 -14.96
CA SER A 288 -10.64 -10.59 -15.83
C SER A 288 -11.66 -9.95 -16.78
N ASP A 289 -12.27 -8.84 -16.38
CA ASP A 289 -13.17 -8.04 -17.22
C ASP A 289 -12.91 -6.53 -17.05
N PRO A 290 -11.76 -6.04 -17.56
CA PRO A 290 -11.29 -4.68 -17.27
C PRO A 290 -12.23 -3.59 -17.76
N GLU A 291 -12.84 -3.76 -18.93
CA GLU A 291 -13.70 -2.74 -19.52
C GLU A 291 -14.97 -2.53 -18.70
N ASN A 292 -15.69 -3.61 -18.37
CA ASN A 292 -16.95 -3.47 -17.62
C ASN A 292 -16.69 -3.02 -16.18
N GLU A 293 -15.65 -3.52 -15.53
CA GLU A 293 -15.33 -3.11 -14.17
C GLU A 293 -14.78 -1.67 -14.12
N ALA A 294 -14.08 -1.21 -15.15
CA ALA A 294 -13.65 0.19 -15.24
C ALA A 294 -14.84 1.13 -15.53
N LYS A 295 -15.81 0.74 -16.37
CA LYS A 295 -17.07 1.50 -16.54
C LYS A 295 -17.82 1.67 -15.22
N LYS A 296 -17.92 0.60 -14.41
CA LYS A 296 -18.56 0.65 -13.07
C LYS A 296 -17.79 1.56 -12.11
N LEU A 297 -16.46 1.45 -12.09
CA LEU A 297 -15.57 2.30 -11.30
C LEU A 297 -15.73 3.78 -11.64
N MET A 298 -15.65 4.13 -12.93
CA MET A 298 -15.79 5.52 -13.38
C MET A 298 -17.19 6.07 -13.06
N LYS A 299 -18.24 5.26 -13.25
CA LYS A 299 -19.61 5.60 -12.84
C LYS A 299 -19.72 5.88 -11.35
N PHE A 300 -19.12 5.05 -10.48
CA PHE A 300 -19.10 5.30 -9.03
C PHE A 300 -18.40 6.61 -8.68
N CYS A 301 -17.27 6.90 -9.34
CA CYS A 301 -16.52 8.14 -9.18
C CYS A 301 -17.23 9.37 -9.74
N GLY A 302 -18.31 9.22 -10.53
CA GLY A 302 -18.95 10.32 -11.25
C GLY A 302 -18.10 10.88 -12.39
N LEU A 303 -17.22 10.05 -12.96
CA LEU A 303 -16.31 10.41 -14.06
C LEU A 303 -16.79 9.78 -15.38
N PRO A 304 -16.58 10.46 -16.52
CA PRO A 304 -16.87 9.88 -17.83
C PRO A 304 -15.96 8.68 -18.13
N TRP A 305 -16.53 7.67 -18.77
CA TRP A 305 -15.77 6.54 -19.30
C TRP A 305 -15.02 6.93 -20.58
N ASP A 306 -13.76 6.51 -20.71
CA ASP A 306 -12.94 6.65 -21.91
C ASP A 306 -12.03 5.42 -22.03
N ILE A 307 -11.81 4.90 -23.24
CA ILE A 307 -10.91 3.78 -23.48
C ILE A 307 -9.48 4.05 -22.98
N LYS A 308 -9.05 5.32 -22.95
CA LYS A 308 -7.76 5.77 -22.39
C LYS A 308 -7.55 5.34 -20.94
N CYS A 309 -8.63 5.11 -20.18
CA CYS A 309 -8.55 4.52 -18.85
C CYS A 309 -7.82 3.16 -18.85
N LEU A 310 -8.05 2.30 -19.84
CA LEU A 310 -7.35 1.01 -19.98
C LEU A 310 -6.00 1.13 -20.65
N GLU A 311 -5.76 2.24 -21.35
CA GLU A 311 -4.50 2.55 -22.01
C GLU A 311 -3.55 3.41 -21.14
N PHE A 312 -3.78 3.47 -19.83
CA PHE A 312 -2.97 4.26 -18.88
C PHE A 312 -1.45 4.03 -19.02
N TYR A 313 -1.03 2.84 -19.45
CA TYR A 313 0.39 2.49 -19.66
C TYR A 313 1.04 3.19 -20.86
N LYS A 314 0.25 3.76 -21.77
CA LYS A 314 0.72 4.56 -22.92
C LYS A 314 1.07 6.01 -22.54
N ARG A 315 0.71 6.44 -21.33
CA ARG A 315 0.97 7.78 -20.84
C ARG A 315 2.46 8.06 -20.69
N ARG A 316 2.90 9.23 -21.18
CA ARG A 316 4.29 9.69 -21.05
C ARG A 316 4.62 10.20 -19.63
N ASP A 317 3.61 10.68 -18.91
CA ASP A 317 3.69 11.22 -17.54
C ASP A 317 3.48 10.14 -16.45
N LEU A 318 3.64 8.85 -16.80
CA LEU A 318 3.43 7.74 -15.87
C LEU A 318 4.58 7.61 -14.85
N ILE A 319 4.48 8.40 -13.78
CA ILE A 319 5.37 8.39 -12.63
C ILE A 319 4.69 7.65 -11.47
N SER A 320 5.41 6.74 -10.82
CA SER A 320 5.00 6.21 -9.52
C SER A 320 6.16 5.92 -8.60
N LYS A 321 6.02 6.30 -7.34
CA LYS A 321 7.01 6.06 -6.27
C LYS A 321 6.83 4.68 -5.60
N THR A 322 5.76 3.96 -5.96
CA THR A 322 5.40 2.69 -5.33
C THR A 322 6.21 1.51 -5.87
N THR A 323 6.21 0.41 -5.11
CA THR A 323 6.79 -0.88 -5.55
C THR A 323 6.07 -1.49 -6.77
N SER A 324 4.97 -0.91 -7.22
CA SER A 324 4.20 -1.30 -8.41
C SER A 324 4.66 -0.60 -9.70
N ASN A 325 5.63 0.34 -9.65
CA ASN A 325 6.02 1.17 -10.80
C ASN A 325 6.39 0.37 -12.07
N LEU A 326 7.08 -0.77 -11.94
CA LEU A 326 7.40 -1.62 -13.11
C LEU A 326 6.16 -2.33 -13.68
N GLN A 327 5.18 -2.64 -12.83
CA GLN A 327 3.97 -3.36 -13.23
C GLN A 327 3.01 -2.47 -14.01
N ILE A 328 2.89 -1.19 -13.63
CA ILE A 328 2.00 -0.23 -14.31
C ILE A 328 2.52 0.22 -15.69
N ARG A 329 3.76 -0.12 -16.06
CA ARG A 329 4.33 0.18 -17.39
C ARG A 329 3.88 -0.80 -18.48
N LYS A 330 2.99 -1.72 -18.14
CA LYS A 330 2.45 -2.73 -19.03
C LYS A 330 0.93 -2.62 -19.04
N ALA A 331 0.32 -3.11 -20.12
CA ALA A 331 -1.12 -3.31 -20.17
C ALA A 331 -1.60 -4.21 -19.02
N ILE A 332 -2.90 -4.12 -18.71
CA ILE A 332 -3.54 -4.98 -17.71
C ILE A 332 -3.31 -6.42 -18.13
N TYR A 333 -2.70 -7.21 -17.26
CA TYR A 333 -2.44 -8.61 -17.48
C TYR A 333 -3.12 -9.44 -16.39
N LYS A 334 -3.67 -10.57 -16.80
CA LYS A 334 -4.26 -11.55 -15.89
C LYS A 334 -3.13 -12.41 -15.33
N ASP A 335 -2.68 -12.09 -14.13
CA ASP A 335 -1.82 -12.99 -13.36
C ASP A 335 -2.60 -14.29 -13.06
N SER A 336 -1.92 -15.45 -13.04
CA SER A 336 -2.56 -16.70 -12.63
C SER A 336 -3.08 -16.57 -11.20
N ILE A 337 -4.39 -16.79 -11.00
CA ILE A 337 -5.03 -16.78 -9.67
C ILE A 337 -4.34 -17.79 -8.74
N ASN A 338 -3.79 -18.87 -9.30
CA ASN A 338 -3.14 -19.94 -8.56
C ASN A 338 -1.63 -19.72 -8.32
N LYS A 339 -1.07 -18.59 -8.75
CA LYS A 339 0.37 -18.26 -8.64
C LYS A 339 0.94 -18.43 -7.23
N TYR A 340 0.12 -18.15 -6.22
CA TYR A 340 0.53 -18.22 -4.81
C TYR A 340 -0.06 -19.41 -4.04
N LEU A 341 -0.80 -20.29 -4.70
CA LEU A 341 -1.41 -21.47 -4.07
C LEU A 341 -0.37 -22.38 -3.37
N PRO A 342 0.85 -22.61 -3.91
CA PRO A 342 1.86 -23.42 -3.23
C PRO A 342 2.28 -22.93 -1.84
N TYR A 343 2.05 -21.64 -1.52
CA TYR A 343 2.40 -21.07 -0.21
C TYR A 343 1.25 -21.13 0.81
N LYS A 344 0.02 -21.52 0.41
CA LYS A 344 -1.14 -21.55 1.33
C LYS A 344 -0.83 -22.37 2.57
N GLN A 345 -0.28 -23.58 2.38
CA GLN A 345 0.14 -24.48 3.46
C GLN A 345 1.15 -23.86 4.44
N PHE A 346 2.06 -23.00 3.98
CA PHE A 346 3.07 -22.38 4.85
C PHE A 346 2.49 -21.23 5.69
N LEU A 347 1.38 -20.66 5.24
CA LEU A 347 0.68 -19.56 5.90
C LEU A 347 -0.44 -20.04 6.82
N SER A 348 -0.97 -21.26 6.63
CA SER A 348 -2.05 -21.84 7.44
C SER A 348 -1.83 -21.72 8.95
N LYS A 349 -0.61 -21.96 9.44
CA LYS A 349 -0.32 -21.85 10.89
C LYS A 349 -0.53 -20.45 11.47
N TYR A 350 -0.46 -19.41 10.64
CA TYR A 350 -0.74 -18.02 11.03
C TYR A 350 -2.19 -17.63 10.76
N GLY A 351 -2.73 -18.13 9.64
CA GLY A 351 -3.99 -17.68 9.08
C GLY A 351 -5.24 -18.42 9.55
N ASN A 352 -5.13 -19.68 9.97
CA ASN A 352 -6.31 -20.51 10.23
C ASN A 352 -7.22 -19.98 11.35
N LYS A 353 -6.69 -19.15 12.25
CA LYS A 353 -7.45 -18.46 13.30
C LYS A 353 -8.32 -17.31 12.80
N TYR A 354 -8.15 -16.89 11.55
CA TYR A 354 -8.89 -15.79 10.93
C TYR A 354 -9.91 -16.32 9.93
N SER A 355 -11.18 -16.00 10.14
CA SER A 355 -12.29 -16.48 9.30
C SER A 355 -12.19 -16.03 7.84
N TRP A 356 -11.53 -14.91 7.57
CA TRP A 356 -11.34 -14.37 6.21
C TRP A 356 -10.20 -15.05 5.42
N PHE A 357 -9.37 -15.88 6.07
CA PHE A 357 -8.23 -16.52 5.41
C PHE A 357 -8.51 -17.93 4.88
N ASN A 358 -9.42 -18.65 5.55
CA ASN A 358 -9.65 -20.08 5.30
C ASN A 358 -10.20 -20.36 3.90
#